data_AF-A0A8K0MXE5-F1
#
_entry.id   AF-A0A8K0MXE5-F1
#
_cell.length_a   1.000
_cell.length_b   1.000
_cell.length_c   1.000
_cell.angle_alpha   90.00
_cell.angle_beta   90.00
_cell.angle_gamma   90.00
#
_symmetry.space_group_name_H-M   'P 1'
#
loop_
_entity.id
_entity.type
_entity.pdbx_description
1 polymer ?
#
loop_
_entity_poly.entity_id
_entity_poly.type
_entity_poly.pdbx_seq_one_letter_code
_entity_poly.pdbx_strand_id
1 'polypeptide(L)'
;MRRVVLLCLLLCFLVGIEASATIRQGDALNKLVFDAFRLKRTAVGSSSSFTTPRISDLRSRKYSQQGLKEKDRIEYLPGQPEGVDFDEYAGYVTVDQRAGRALFYYFVQAVGDPSSKPLLLWLNGGPGCSSLGYGAMQELGPFRVMSDGKTLFRNPFAWNRVANVLFLESPAGVGFSYSNTTSDYSKSGDRRTAEDNYVFLVNWMERFPEYKGRDFYIAGESYAGHFVPHLATTILQQKNNTIIRLKGIMIGNAVINDATDSRGMFDYLWTHALISDETIDAIHKYCSFSPTATNQEYRCGDAMSDAREVCTVLNIYNIYAPLCSGGITNTPKRLSVR
;
A
#
# COMPACT_ATOMS: atom_id res chain seq x y z
N MET A 1 -49.12 -3.04 -56.12
CA MET A 1 -48.28 -2.11 -55.33
C MET A 1 -48.74 -1.85 -53.88
N ARG A 2 -49.57 -2.71 -53.26
CA ARG A 2 -49.90 -2.61 -51.81
C ARG A 2 -49.64 -3.88 -50.98
N ARG A 3 -49.14 -4.95 -51.59
CA ARG A 3 -48.79 -6.22 -50.89
C ARG A 3 -47.29 -6.49 -50.74
N VAL A 4 -46.43 -5.72 -51.42
CA VAL A 4 -44.96 -5.86 -51.33
C VAL A 4 -44.38 -4.99 -50.21
N VAL A 5 -45.02 -3.86 -49.88
CA VAL A 5 -44.56 -2.93 -48.84
C VAL A 5 -44.82 -3.48 -47.42
N LEU A 6 -45.85 -4.32 -47.24
CA LEU A 6 -46.18 -4.90 -45.93
C LEU A 6 -45.23 -6.05 -45.54
N LEU A 7 -44.67 -6.77 -46.52
CA LEU A 7 -43.71 -7.86 -46.26
C LEU A 7 -42.32 -7.32 -45.88
N CYS A 8 -41.90 -6.19 -46.47
CA CYS A 8 -40.64 -5.54 -46.10
C CYS A 8 -40.70 -4.88 -44.70
N LEU A 9 -41.86 -4.36 -44.28
CA LEU A 9 -42.02 -3.81 -42.93
C LEU A 9 -42.06 -4.90 -41.85
N LEU A 10 -42.62 -6.09 -42.13
CA LEU A 10 -42.61 -7.23 -41.20
C LEU A 10 -41.23 -7.90 -41.08
N LEU A 11 -40.41 -7.90 -42.15
CA LEU A 11 -39.02 -8.37 -42.10
C LEU A 11 -38.09 -7.39 -41.39
N CYS A 12 -38.35 -6.08 -41.44
CA CYS A 12 -37.59 -5.10 -40.63
C CYS A 12 -37.95 -5.13 -39.14
N PHE A 13 -39.14 -5.58 -38.76
CA PHE A 13 -39.52 -5.74 -37.35
C PHE A 13 -39.03 -7.05 -36.70
N LEU A 14 -38.69 -8.07 -37.50
CA LEU A 14 -38.14 -9.35 -36.99
C LEU A 14 -36.61 -9.39 -36.93
N VAL A 15 -35.90 -8.39 -37.48
CA VAL A 15 -34.44 -8.24 -37.35
C VAL A 15 -34.07 -7.29 -36.19
N GLY A 16 -35.05 -6.78 -35.46
CA GLY A 16 -34.86 -5.77 -34.40
C GLY A 16 -34.85 -6.30 -32.95
N ILE A 17 -34.93 -7.61 -32.72
CA ILE A 17 -34.86 -8.20 -31.36
C ILE A 17 -33.93 -9.42 -31.35
N GLU A 18 -32.70 -9.23 -31.81
CA GLU A 18 -31.60 -9.83 -31.07
C GLU A 18 -31.10 -8.74 -30.14
N ALA A 19 -31.59 -8.74 -28.90
CA ALA A 19 -30.84 -8.17 -27.82
C ALA A 19 -29.55 -9.00 -27.72
N SER A 20 -28.56 -8.68 -28.56
CA SER A 20 -27.18 -8.95 -28.25
C SER A 20 -26.95 -8.24 -26.92
N ALA A 21 -27.10 -8.99 -25.82
CA ALA A 21 -26.66 -8.56 -24.52
C ALA A 21 -25.19 -8.21 -24.73
N THR A 22 -24.91 -6.91 -24.84
CA THR A 22 -23.55 -6.40 -24.86
C THR A 22 -22.96 -6.85 -23.54
N ILE A 23 -22.17 -7.92 -23.59
CA ILE A 23 -21.46 -8.44 -22.44
C ILE A 23 -20.65 -7.27 -21.93
N ARG A 24 -21.08 -6.66 -20.82
CA ARG A 24 -20.30 -5.60 -20.21
C ARG A 24 -19.02 -6.27 -19.73
N GLN A 25 -17.89 -5.56 -19.72
CA GLN A 25 -16.65 -6.09 -19.14
C GLN A 25 -16.88 -6.65 -17.73
N GLY A 26 -17.80 -6.05 -16.95
CA GLY A 26 -18.24 -6.57 -15.65
C GLY A 26 -18.90 -7.96 -15.71
N ASP A 27 -19.66 -8.28 -16.76
CA ASP A 27 -20.31 -9.59 -16.91
C ASP A 27 -19.31 -10.68 -17.29
N ALA A 28 -18.32 -10.35 -18.14
CA ALA A 28 -17.21 -11.23 -18.45
C ALA A 28 -16.32 -11.48 -17.22
N LEU A 29 -16.00 -10.42 -16.47
CA LEU A 29 -15.25 -10.50 -15.21
C LEU A 29 -16.00 -11.34 -14.18
N ASN A 30 -17.30 -11.14 -14.02
CA ASN A 30 -18.13 -11.92 -13.10
C ASN A 30 -18.13 -13.40 -13.48
N LYS A 31 -18.31 -13.73 -14.77
CA LYS A 31 -18.25 -15.12 -15.24
C LYS A 31 -16.90 -15.77 -14.92
N LEU A 32 -15.81 -15.04 -15.14
CA LEU A 32 -14.45 -15.54 -14.91
C LEU A 32 -14.13 -15.70 -13.42
N VAL A 33 -14.60 -14.78 -12.58
CA VAL A 33 -14.54 -14.89 -11.11
C VAL A 33 -15.33 -16.12 -10.65
N PHE A 34 -16.53 -16.35 -11.17
CA PHE A 34 -17.35 -17.52 -10.82
C PHE A 34 -16.70 -18.85 -11.25
N ASP A 35 -16.06 -18.88 -12.43
CA ASP A 35 -15.35 -20.07 -12.91
C ASP A 35 -14.08 -20.35 -12.07
N ALA A 36 -13.36 -19.30 -11.64
CA ALA A 36 -12.24 -19.41 -10.70
C ALA A 36 -12.66 -19.90 -9.30
N PHE A 37 -13.84 -19.47 -8.81
CA PHE A 37 -14.42 -19.98 -7.56
C PHE A 37 -14.80 -21.47 -7.67
N ARG A 38 -15.24 -21.92 -8.85
CA ARG A 38 -15.57 -23.33 -9.11
C ARG A 38 -14.34 -24.24 -9.09
N LEU A 39 -13.18 -23.73 -9.47
CA LEU A 39 -11.90 -24.44 -9.48
C LEU A 39 -11.26 -24.62 -8.08
N LYS A 40 -11.72 -23.92 -7.04
CA LYS A 40 -11.06 -23.89 -5.72
C LYS A 40 -11.87 -24.48 -4.55
N ARG A 41 -12.57 -25.61 -4.77
CA ARG A 41 -13.13 -26.43 -3.67
C ARG A 41 -12.28 -27.63 -3.25
N THR A 42 -11.05 -27.75 -3.76
CA THR A 42 -10.09 -28.81 -3.40
C THR A 42 -8.86 -28.29 -2.62
N ALA A 43 -8.90 -27.06 -2.12
CA ALA A 43 -7.84 -26.55 -1.25
C ALA A 43 -7.90 -27.23 0.12
N VAL A 44 -7.18 -28.33 0.27
CA VAL A 44 -6.84 -28.94 1.55
C VAL A 44 -6.06 -27.90 2.35
N GLY A 45 -6.57 -27.54 3.54
CA GLY A 45 -5.87 -26.67 4.47
C GLY A 45 -4.52 -27.30 4.83
N SER A 46 -3.44 -26.77 4.27
CA SER A 46 -2.08 -27.08 4.71
C SER A 46 -1.90 -26.48 6.10
N SER A 47 -1.95 -27.31 7.14
CA SER A 47 -1.45 -26.95 8.46
C SER A 47 0.07 -26.89 8.41
N SER A 48 0.63 -25.83 7.84
CA SER A 48 2.06 -25.58 7.99
C SER A 48 2.31 -25.17 9.44
N SER A 49 3.16 -25.92 10.13
CA SER A 49 3.76 -25.52 11.41
C SER A 49 4.53 -24.22 11.19
N PHE A 50 3.88 -23.07 11.39
CA PHE A 50 4.54 -21.77 11.37
C PHE A 50 5.41 -21.67 12.62
N THR A 51 6.69 -22.04 12.50
CA THR A 51 7.69 -21.72 13.50
C THR A 51 7.81 -20.21 13.56
N THR A 52 7.23 -19.57 14.57
CA THR A 52 7.27 -18.12 14.63
C THR A 52 8.72 -17.68 14.91
N PRO A 53 9.30 -16.79 14.08
CA PRO A 53 10.69 -16.38 14.25
C PRO A 53 10.92 -15.84 15.65
N ARG A 54 12.00 -16.28 16.31
CA ARG A 54 12.37 -15.78 17.64
C ARG A 54 12.80 -14.32 17.51
N ILE A 55 11.95 -13.40 17.99
CA ILE A 55 12.23 -11.96 17.97
C ILE A 55 13.28 -11.61 19.03
N SER A 56 14.15 -10.65 18.71
CA SER A 56 15.13 -10.13 19.66
C SER A 56 14.48 -9.48 20.90
N ASP A 57 15.19 -9.49 22.03
CA ASP A 57 14.79 -8.69 23.19
C ASP A 57 15.11 -7.21 22.92
N LEU A 58 14.07 -6.41 22.73
CA LEU A 58 14.18 -4.99 22.33
C LEU A 58 14.10 -4.04 23.53
N ARG A 59 14.00 -4.56 24.77
CA ARG A 59 13.79 -3.74 25.98
C ARG A 59 14.92 -2.75 26.26
N SER A 60 16.14 -3.06 25.82
CA SER A 60 17.32 -2.22 26.00
C SER A 60 17.35 -1.02 25.04
N ARG A 61 16.53 -1.00 23.99
CA ARG A 61 16.46 0.09 22.98
C ARG A 61 15.39 1.12 23.36
N LYS A 62 15.36 1.53 24.62
CA LYS A 62 14.53 2.64 25.11
C LYS A 62 15.42 3.81 25.45
N TYR A 63 15.10 4.98 24.92
CA TYR A 63 15.90 6.19 25.03
C TYR A 63 15.05 7.33 25.59
N SER A 64 15.67 8.28 26.30
CA SER A 64 14.95 9.43 26.85
C SER A 64 14.30 10.26 25.75
N GLN A 65 13.05 10.66 25.98
CA GLN A 65 12.24 11.47 25.06
C GLN A 65 11.79 12.80 25.67
N GLN A 66 12.30 13.13 26.86
CA GLN A 66 11.80 14.25 27.65
C GLN A 66 11.99 15.58 26.93
N GLY A 67 10.89 16.34 26.81
CA GLY A 67 10.90 17.68 26.20
C GLY A 67 11.10 17.71 24.68
N LEU A 68 11.03 16.57 23.99
CA LEU A 68 11.20 16.51 22.53
C LEU A 68 9.90 16.75 21.75
N LYS A 69 8.73 16.43 22.32
CA LYS A 69 7.44 16.61 21.65
C LYS A 69 7.23 18.02 21.12
N GLU A 70 7.38 19.04 21.96
CA GLU A 70 7.15 20.43 21.56
C GLU A 70 8.18 20.94 20.55
N LYS A 71 9.39 20.35 20.54
CA LYS A 71 10.42 20.68 19.54
C LYS A 71 10.09 20.13 18.15
N ASP A 72 9.29 19.08 18.09
CA ASP A 72 8.83 18.48 16.84
C ASP A 72 7.57 19.17 16.30
N ARG A 73 6.94 20.08 17.05
CA ARG A 73 5.71 20.76 16.63
C ARG A 73 5.99 21.63 15.41
N ILE A 74 5.15 21.48 14.38
CA ILE A 74 5.16 22.33 13.20
C ILE A 74 4.16 23.46 13.44
N GLU A 75 4.64 24.71 13.42
CA GLU A 75 3.77 25.89 13.55
C GLU A 75 3.02 26.18 12.26
N TYR A 76 3.71 26.06 11.12
CA TYR A 76 3.16 26.17 9.78
C TYR A 76 4.09 25.50 8.77
N LEU A 77 3.52 24.94 7.70
CA LEU A 77 4.28 24.48 6.53
C LEU A 77 4.36 25.58 5.46
N PRO A 78 5.49 25.70 4.73
CA PRO A 78 5.54 26.56 3.55
C PRO A 78 4.46 26.16 2.53
N GLY A 79 3.65 27.15 2.12
CA GLY A 79 2.56 26.93 1.16
C GLY A 79 1.31 26.27 1.73
N GLN A 80 1.22 26.06 3.04
CA GLN A 80 0.03 25.55 3.72
C GLN A 80 -1.17 26.52 3.60
N PRO A 81 -2.39 26.03 3.35
CA PRO A 81 -3.56 26.88 3.36
C PRO A 81 -3.87 27.38 4.79
N GLU A 82 -4.50 28.55 4.90
CA GLU A 82 -5.00 29.05 6.17
C GLU A 82 -6.12 28.17 6.75
N GLY A 83 -6.37 28.28 8.06
CA GLY A 83 -7.47 27.57 8.72
C GLY A 83 -7.22 26.08 8.95
N VAL A 84 -5.97 25.70 9.16
CA VAL A 84 -5.61 24.37 9.68
C VAL A 84 -6.09 24.26 11.12
N ASP A 85 -6.90 23.23 11.38
CA ASP A 85 -7.68 23.01 12.61
C ASP A 85 -7.24 21.73 13.35
N PHE A 86 -5.97 21.36 13.20
CA PHE A 86 -5.32 20.23 13.88
C PHE A 86 -3.84 20.51 14.09
N ASP A 87 -3.25 19.90 15.11
CA ASP A 87 -1.80 19.97 15.35
C ASP A 87 -1.04 18.96 14.48
N GLU A 88 0.17 19.36 14.09
CA GLU A 88 1.10 18.53 13.32
C GLU A 88 2.51 18.58 13.91
N TYR A 89 3.21 17.45 13.78
CA TYR A 89 4.53 17.23 14.34
C TYR A 89 5.40 16.48 13.35
N ALA A 90 6.68 16.82 13.28
CA ALA A 90 7.66 16.03 12.55
C ALA A 90 9.00 16.04 13.27
N GLY A 91 9.69 14.90 13.21
CA GLY A 91 10.99 14.79 13.85
C GLY A 91 11.56 13.39 13.73
N TYR A 92 12.64 13.17 14.48
CA TYR A 92 13.38 11.91 14.46
C TYR A 92 13.24 11.17 15.78
N VAL A 93 13.09 9.86 15.71
CA VAL A 93 13.21 8.97 16.86
C VAL A 93 14.38 8.01 16.61
N THR A 94 15.40 8.10 17.46
CA THR A 94 16.53 7.17 17.44
C THR A 94 16.05 5.77 17.75
N VAL A 95 16.33 4.83 16.86
CA VAL A 95 16.04 3.40 17.07
C VAL A 95 17.28 2.64 17.48
N ASP A 96 18.48 3.08 17.08
CA ASP A 96 19.75 2.43 17.47
C ASP A 96 20.82 3.49 17.75
N GLN A 97 21.13 3.69 19.02
CA GLN A 97 22.10 4.69 19.44
C GLN A 97 23.54 4.34 19.03
N ARG A 98 23.89 3.05 18.97
CA ARG A 98 25.25 2.63 18.61
C ARG A 98 25.51 2.84 17.13
N ALA A 99 24.53 2.51 16.30
CA ALA A 99 24.63 2.74 14.86
C ALA A 99 24.38 4.21 14.47
N GLY A 100 23.80 5.01 15.38
CA GLY A 100 23.30 6.34 15.07
C GLY A 100 22.15 6.30 14.07
N ARG A 101 21.24 5.32 14.23
CA ARG A 101 20.10 5.08 13.33
C ARG A 101 18.83 5.71 13.90
N ALA A 102 18.18 6.56 13.12
CA ALA A 102 16.97 7.27 13.49
C ALA A 102 15.95 7.27 12.35
N LEU A 103 14.67 7.14 12.71
CA LEU A 103 13.57 7.19 11.76
C LEU A 103 12.83 8.51 11.87
N PHE A 104 12.57 9.12 10.72
CA PHE A 104 11.75 10.32 10.56
C PHE A 104 10.27 9.97 10.56
N TYR A 105 9.46 10.82 11.19
CA TYR A 105 8.02 10.71 11.15
C TYR A 105 7.37 12.07 10.85
N TYR A 106 6.19 12.02 10.25
CA TYR A 106 5.24 13.12 10.19
C TYR A 106 3.93 12.64 10.83
N PHE A 107 3.45 13.38 11.82
CA PHE A 107 2.28 13.04 12.62
C PHE A 107 1.28 14.17 12.56
N VAL A 108 0.03 13.82 12.29
CA VAL A 108 -1.08 14.77 12.25
C VAL A 108 -2.19 14.29 13.16
N GLN A 109 -2.63 15.18 14.04
CA GLN A 109 -3.73 14.88 14.93
C GLN A 109 -5.06 14.81 14.18
N ALA A 110 -6.02 14.15 14.79
CA ALA A 110 -7.36 14.11 14.26
C ALA A 110 -8.03 15.49 14.35
N VAL A 111 -8.80 15.86 13.33
CA VAL A 111 -9.57 17.10 13.32
C VAL A 111 -10.66 17.07 14.41
N GLY A 112 -10.80 18.15 15.17
CA GLY A 112 -11.84 18.32 16.19
C GLY A 112 -11.45 17.76 17.56
N ASP A 113 -11.69 16.47 17.80
CA ASP A 113 -11.40 15.83 19.10
C ASP A 113 -10.35 14.70 18.96
N PRO A 114 -9.06 15.04 18.86
CA PRO A 114 -8.00 14.05 18.73
C PRO A 114 -7.91 13.10 19.93
N SER A 115 -8.39 13.53 21.10
CA SER A 115 -8.32 12.77 22.35
C SER A 115 -9.27 11.56 22.39
N SER A 116 -10.33 11.52 21.57
CA SER A 116 -11.24 10.37 21.49
C SER A 116 -10.96 9.44 20.30
N LYS A 117 -10.11 9.86 19.36
CA LYS A 117 -9.83 9.13 18.11
C LYS A 117 -8.68 8.12 18.26
N PRO A 118 -8.69 7.02 17.48
CA PRO A 118 -7.61 6.04 17.51
C PRO A 118 -6.29 6.62 16.97
N LEU A 119 -5.19 5.91 17.21
CA LEU A 119 -3.91 6.14 16.56
C LEU A 119 -3.74 5.16 15.40
N LEU A 120 -3.36 5.67 14.24
CA LEU A 120 -3.10 4.89 13.03
C LEU A 120 -1.66 5.12 12.58
N LEU A 121 -0.85 4.06 12.54
CA LEU A 121 0.43 4.07 11.84
C LEU A 121 0.20 3.75 10.36
N TRP A 122 0.74 4.57 9.47
CA TRP A 122 0.74 4.33 8.02
C TRP A 122 2.16 4.05 7.50
N LEU A 123 2.28 3.00 6.69
CA LEU A 123 3.53 2.54 6.06
C LEU A 123 3.33 2.34 4.56
N ASN A 124 4.04 3.09 3.72
CA ASN A 124 4.17 2.75 2.30
C ASN A 124 5.20 1.62 2.10
N GLY A 125 5.12 0.96 0.94
CA GLY A 125 5.93 -0.21 0.57
C GLY A 125 7.24 0.11 -0.15
N GLY A 126 7.38 -0.43 -1.37
CA GLY A 126 8.59 -0.34 -2.20
C GLY A 126 9.24 -1.72 -2.42
N PRO A 127 10.04 -2.25 -1.47
CA PRO A 127 10.50 -1.63 -0.22
C PRO A 127 11.38 -0.40 -0.47
N GLY A 128 11.34 0.58 0.44
CA GLY A 128 12.17 1.79 0.37
C GLY A 128 11.43 3.06 -0.07
N CYS A 129 10.12 3.00 -0.26
CA CYS A 129 9.31 4.17 -0.59
C CYS A 129 8.92 4.94 0.69
N SER A 130 8.82 6.27 0.57
CA SER A 130 8.54 7.17 1.69
C SER A 130 7.05 7.23 2.03
N SER A 131 6.72 7.06 3.32
CA SER A 131 5.36 7.27 3.82
C SER A 131 4.93 8.74 3.89
N LEU A 132 5.89 9.66 3.94
CA LEU A 132 5.61 11.10 3.81
C LEU A 132 5.28 11.43 2.34
N GLY A 133 6.15 11.01 1.42
CA GLY A 133 6.03 11.32 -0.01
C GLY A 133 4.77 10.75 -0.66
N TYR A 134 4.46 9.48 -0.38
CA TYR A 134 3.26 8.84 -0.91
C TYR A 134 2.07 9.05 0.05
N GLY A 135 2.06 8.38 1.20
CA GLY A 135 0.95 8.38 2.14
C GLY A 135 0.45 9.77 2.52
N ALA A 136 1.33 10.62 3.03
CA ALA A 136 0.93 11.93 3.53
C ALA A 136 0.62 12.93 2.40
N MET A 137 1.46 13.00 1.36
CA MET A 137 1.40 14.08 0.36
C MET A 137 0.65 13.72 -0.93
N GLN A 138 0.48 12.43 -1.24
CA GLN A 138 -0.14 11.94 -2.48
C GLN A 138 -1.35 11.03 -2.27
N GLU A 139 -1.69 10.69 -1.02
CA GLU A 139 -2.76 9.72 -0.74
C GLU A 139 -3.73 10.22 0.33
N LEU A 140 -3.52 9.86 1.58
CA LEU A 140 -4.52 9.97 2.66
C LEU A 140 -4.21 11.05 3.70
N GLY A 141 -3.05 11.71 3.59
CA GLY A 141 -2.71 12.82 4.48
C GLY A 141 -3.56 14.07 4.28
N PRO A 142 -3.38 15.06 5.16
CA PRO A 142 -4.24 16.24 5.24
C PRO A 142 -4.06 17.23 4.10
N PHE A 143 -2.93 17.16 3.40
CA PHE A 143 -2.58 18.07 2.32
C PHE A 143 -2.15 17.30 1.08
N ARG A 144 -2.29 17.95 -0.07
CA ARG A 144 -1.72 17.53 -1.34
C ARG A 144 -0.81 18.63 -1.87
N VAL A 145 0.29 18.23 -2.49
CA VAL A 145 1.21 19.18 -3.14
C VAL A 145 0.60 19.61 -4.46
N MET A 146 0.45 20.92 -4.65
CA MET A 146 0.00 21.51 -5.90
C MET A 146 1.05 21.29 -6.99
N SER A 147 0.60 21.40 -8.24
CA SER A 147 1.47 21.10 -9.38
C SER A 147 2.66 22.05 -9.50
N ASP A 148 2.62 23.23 -8.88
CA ASP A 148 3.75 24.18 -8.79
C ASP A 148 4.91 23.69 -7.90
N GLY A 149 4.72 22.59 -7.16
CA GLY A 149 5.70 22.01 -6.23
C GLY A 149 6.00 22.89 -5.01
N LYS A 150 5.17 23.90 -4.73
CA LYS A 150 5.41 24.92 -3.71
C LYS A 150 4.22 25.15 -2.78
N THR A 151 3.00 25.05 -3.31
CA THR A 151 1.79 25.27 -2.54
C THR A 151 1.12 23.96 -2.16
N LEU A 152 0.39 23.97 -1.04
CA LEU A 152 -0.39 22.85 -0.54
C LEU A 152 -1.88 23.19 -0.64
N PHE A 153 -2.69 22.17 -0.88
CA PHE A 153 -4.14 22.28 -0.72
C PHE A 153 -4.68 21.22 0.23
N ARG A 154 -5.73 21.58 0.98
CA ARG A 154 -6.36 20.68 1.96
C ARG A 154 -7.04 19.52 1.25
N ASN A 155 -6.76 18.30 1.68
CA ASN A 155 -7.41 17.08 1.21
C ASN A 155 -8.76 16.91 1.94
N PRO A 156 -9.91 17.02 1.25
CA PRO A 156 -11.22 16.86 1.89
C PRO A 156 -11.48 15.42 2.38
N PHE A 157 -10.73 14.44 1.87
CA PHE A 157 -10.86 13.02 2.21
C PHE A 157 -9.71 12.52 3.09
N ALA A 158 -8.99 13.43 3.75
CA ALA A 158 -7.89 13.07 4.63
C ALA A 158 -8.33 12.13 5.76
N TRP A 159 -7.52 11.12 6.05
CA TRP A 159 -7.83 10.14 7.08
C TRP A 159 -7.69 10.69 8.50
N ASN A 160 -7.00 11.83 8.66
CA ASN A 160 -6.97 12.53 9.93
C ASN A 160 -8.33 13.17 10.30
N ARG A 161 -9.35 13.04 9.46
CA ARG A 161 -10.74 13.36 9.87
C ARG A 161 -11.32 12.34 10.85
N VAL A 162 -10.75 11.12 10.93
CA VAL A 162 -11.29 10.03 11.75
C VAL A 162 -10.25 9.33 12.65
N ALA A 163 -8.96 9.63 12.49
CA ALA A 163 -7.88 9.06 13.29
C ALA A 163 -6.75 10.07 13.51
N ASN A 164 -5.91 9.84 14.51
CA ASN A 164 -4.60 10.49 14.60
C ASN A 164 -3.64 9.67 13.72
N VAL A 165 -3.02 10.27 12.71
CA VAL A 165 -2.28 9.53 11.67
C VAL A 165 -0.79 9.80 11.75
N LEU A 166 -0.03 8.73 11.93
CA LEU A 166 1.43 8.72 12.04
C LEU A 166 2.03 8.11 10.77
N PHE A 167 2.67 8.93 9.95
CA PHE A 167 3.42 8.52 8.77
C PHE A 167 4.87 8.28 9.16
N LEU A 168 5.37 7.05 8.95
CA LEU A 168 6.73 6.67 9.31
C LEU A 168 7.56 6.36 8.07
N GLU A 169 8.68 7.05 7.88
CA GLU A 169 9.65 6.71 6.85
C GLU A 169 10.57 5.59 7.35
N SER A 170 10.42 4.38 6.79
CA SER A 170 11.13 3.19 7.24
C SER A 170 11.41 2.26 6.07
N PRO A 171 12.56 1.54 6.05
CA PRO A 171 13.66 1.55 7.02
C PRO A 171 14.57 2.79 6.93
N ALA A 172 15.64 2.83 7.74
CA ALA A 172 16.65 3.88 7.61
C ALA A 172 17.26 3.91 6.19
N GLY A 173 17.42 5.11 5.64
CA GLY A 173 17.76 5.37 4.24
C GLY A 173 16.56 5.76 3.36
N VAL A 174 15.33 5.58 3.87
CA VAL A 174 14.11 6.04 3.20
C VAL A 174 13.83 7.49 3.54
N GLY A 175 13.71 8.33 2.52
CA GLY A 175 13.38 9.75 2.68
C GLY A 175 14.37 10.46 3.59
N PHE A 176 13.89 10.96 4.72
CA PHE A 176 14.72 11.65 5.71
C PHE A 176 15.30 10.71 6.77
N SER A 177 14.79 9.48 6.93
CA SER A 177 15.34 8.50 7.87
C SER A 177 16.76 8.10 7.53
N TYR A 178 17.64 7.97 8.53
CA TYR A 178 19.07 7.79 8.29
C TYR A 178 19.75 6.84 9.30
N SER A 179 20.97 6.41 8.94
CA SER A 179 21.93 5.79 9.85
C SER A 179 23.32 6.42 9.68
N ASN A 180 23.98 6.72 10.79
CA ASN A 180 25.39 7.13 10.78
C ASN A 180 26.33 5.97 10.41
N THR A 181 25.83 4.73 10.42
CA THR A 181 26.58 3.53 10.03
C THR A 181 26.22 3.11 8.62
N THR A 182 27.06 3.43 7.64
CA THR A 182 26.82 3.16 6.21
C THR A 182 26.47 1.70 5.90
N SER A 183 27.03 0.74 6.64
CA SER A 183 26.74 -0.69 6.43
C SER A 183 25.30 -1.09 6.79
N ASP A 184 24.50 -0.23 7.42
CA ASP A 184 23.09 -0.52 7.70
C ASP A 184 22.24 -0.55 6.44
N TYR A 185 22.57 0.29 5.44
CA TYR A 185 21.78 0.40 4.21
C TYR A 185 21.78 -0.87 3.38
N SER A 186 22.80 -1.72 3.50
CA SER A 186 22.88 -3.03 2.84
C SER A 186 22.37 -4.19 3.70
N LYS A 187 21.95 -3.93 4.94
CA LYS A 187 21.50 -4.95 5.90
C LYS A 187 20.02 -4.80 6.29
N SER A 188 19.30 -3.90 5.62
CA SER A 188 17.84 -3.78 5.73
C SER A 188 17.16 -5.09 5.33
N GLY A 189 16.03 -5.39 5.97
CA GLY A 189 15.23 -6.59 5.70
C GLY A 189 14.08 -6.70 6.69
N ASP A 190 13.06 -7.49 6.34
CA ASP A 190 11.76 -7.52 7.03
C ASP A 190 11.86 -7.59 8.56
N ARG A 191 12.72 -8.48 9.09
CA ARG A 191 12.93 -8.63 10.54
C ARG A 191 13.51 -7.36 11.18
N ARG A 192 14.57 -6.79 10.61
CA ARG A 192 15.21 -5.58 11.16
C ARG A 192 14.24 -4.41 11.11
N THR A 193 13.53 -4.25 9.99
CA THR A 193 12.54 -3.19 9.80
C THR A 193 11.41 -3.30 10.84
N ALA A 194 10.90 -4.49 11.11
CA ALA A 194 9.87 -4.71 12.13
C ALA A 194 10.37 -4.41 13.55
N GLU A 195 11.60 -4.85 13.89
CA GLU A 195 12.23 -4.57 15.18
C GLU A 195 12.47 -3.06 15.38
N ASP A 196 13.00 -2.37 14.36
CA ASP A 196 13.26 -0.94 14.40
C ASP A 196 11.95 -0.12 14.46
N ASN A 197 10.91 -0.52 13.73
CA ASN A 197 9.58 0.11 13.79
C ASN A 197 8.92 -0.09 15.16
N TYR A 198 9.08 -1.26 15.79
CA TYR A 198 8.61 -1.47 17.15
C TYR A 198 9.34 -0.55 18.14
N VAL A 199 10.67 -0.48 18.04
CA VAL A 199 11.48 0.42 18.88
C VAL A 199 11.08 1.88 18.66
N PHE A 200 10.85 2.27 17.42
CA PHE A 200 10.31 3.58 17.07
C PHE A 200 8.99 3.84 17.81
N LEU A 201 8.00 2.95 17.72
CA LEU A 201 6.70 3.13 18.37
C LEU A 201 6.82 3.25 19.89
N VAL A 202 7.63 2.41 20.51
CA VAL A 202 7.87 2.45 21.96
C VAL A 202 8.42 3.81 22.37
N ASN A 203 9.47 4.28 21.70
CA ASN A 203 10.08 5.57 22.01
C ASN A 203 9.16 6.74 21.62
N TRP A 204 8.46 6.67 20.49
CA TRP A 204 7.51 7.69 20.08
C TRP A 204 6.38 7.85 21.10
N MET A 205 5.83 6.76 21.66
CA MET A 205 4.82 6.83 22.71
C MET A 205 5.38 7.30 24.07
N GLU A 206 6.68 7.19 24.32
CA GLU A 206 7.32 7.88 25.46
C GLU A 206 7.39 9.41 25.23
N ARG A 207 7.54 9.84 23.97
CA ARG A 207 7.50 11.27 23.58
C ARG A 207 6.07 11.82 23.58
N PHE A 208 5.09 11.02 23.17
CA PHE A 208 3.66 11.34 23.09
C PHE A 208 2.85 10.46 24.06
N PRO A 209 2.99 10.67 25.39
CA PRO A 209 2.45 9.77 26.40
C PRO A 209 0.92 9.65 26.38
N GLU A 210 0.21 10.66 25.87
CA GLU A 210 -1.25 10.67 25.73
C GLU A 210 -1.80 9.63 24.72
N TYR A 211 -0.92 8.99 23.95
CA TYR A 211 -1.25 7.90 23.03
C TYR A 211 -0.93 6.51 23.60
N LYS A 212 -0.30 6.41 24.77
CA LYS A 212 -0.12 5.11 25.45
C LYS A 212 -1.47 4.51 25.79
N GLY A 213 -1.67 3.24 25.44
CA GLY A 213 -2.93 2.53 25.65
C GLY A 213 -4.09 3.01 24.77
N ARG A 214 -3.86 3.93 23.81
CA ARG A 214 -4.83 4.30 22.78
C ARG A 214 -5.10 3.10 21.88
N ASP A 215 -6.33 2.96 21.39
CA ASP A 215 -6.64 2.00 20.33
C ASP A 215 -5.72 2.28 19.13
N PHE A 216 -4.89 1.30 18.79
CA PHE A 216 -3.83 1.44 17.80
C PHE A 216 -4.06 0.50 16.62
N TYR A 217 -3.91 1.04 15.42
CA TYR A 217 -4.03 0.30 14.16
C TYR A 217 -2.77 0.50 13.33
N ILE A 218 -2.43 -0.51 12.55
CA ILE A 218 -1.33 -0.44 11.58
C ILE A 218 -1.92 -0.62 10.19
N ALA A 219 -1.70 0.34 9.32
CA ALA A 219 -2.10 0.26 7.92
C ALA A 219 -0.92 0.49 6.99
N GLY A 220 -1.01 -0.03 5.78
CA GLY A 220 -0.01 0.22 4.76
C GLY A 220 -0.38 -0.38 3.41
N GLU A 221 0.47 -0.15 2.43
CA GLU A 221 0.25 -0.58 1.05
C GLU A 221 1.46 -1.24 0.38
N SER A 222 1.21 -1.98 -0.71
CA SER A 222 2.27 -2.60 -1.53
C SER A 222 3.13 -3.56 -0.68
N TYR A 223 4.46 -3.41 -0.66
CA TYR A 223 5.36 -4.22 0.17
C TYR A 223 5.07 -4.10 1.68
N ALA A 224 4.26 -3.13 2.13
CA ALA A 224 3.79 -3.09 3.50
C ALA A 224 2.87 -4.29 3.86
N GLY A 225 2.46 -5.10 2.89
CA GLY A 225 1.94 -6.46 3.15
C GLY A 225 2.90 -7.35 3.93
N HIS A 226 4.20 -7.06 3.88
CA HIS A 226 5.21 -7.63 4.76
C HIS A 226 5.38 -6.79 6.03
N PHE A 227 5.56 -5.48 5.91
CA PHE A 227 5.87 -4.62 7.08
C PHE A 227 4.78 -4.65 8.16
N VAL A 228 3.51 -4.56 7.76
CA VAL A 228 2.37 -4.44 8.68
C VAL A 228 2.19 -5.72 9.51
N PRO A 229 2.09 -6.94 8.93
CA PRO A 229 1.96 -8.17 9.72
C PRO A 229 3.22 -8.51 10.52
N HIS A 230 4.43 -8.22 10.01
CA HIS A 230 5.65 -8.44 10.76
C HIS A 230 5.70 -7.56 12.00
N LEU A 231 5.39 -6.26 11.89
CA LEU A 231 5.34 -5.34 13.03
C LEU A 231 4.24 -5.73 14.03
N ALA A 232 3.06 -6.11 13.55
CA ALA A 232 1.98 -6.61 14.41
C ALA A 232 2.42 -7.85 15.21
N THR A 233 3.10 -8.79 14.54
CA THR A 233 3.67 -9.98 15.19
C THR A 233 4.74 -9.58 16.22
N THR A 234 5.61 -8.63 15.89
CA THR A 234 6.59 -8.07 16.83
C THR A 234 5.92 -7.50 18.07
N ILE A 235 4.87 -6.71 17.92
CA ILE A 235 4.10 -6.12 19.02
C ILE A 235 3.50 -7.20 19.94
N LEU A 236 2.92 -8.26 19.36
CA LEU A 236 2.22 -9.32 20.11
C LEU A 236 3.17 -10.25 20.87
N GLN A 237 4.41 -10.41 20.39
CA GLN A 237 5.39 -11.33 21.00
C GLN A 237 6.22 -10.70 22.13
N GLN A 238 6.22 -9.38 22.26
CA GLN A 238 6.99 -8.70 23.29
C GLN A 238 6.33 -8.88 24.65
N LYS A 239 6.94 -9.71 25.51
CA LYS A 239 6.37 -10.26 26.77
C LYS A 239 5.91 -9.25 27.83
N ASN A 240 6.11 -7.94 27.63
CA ASN A 240 5.70 -6.86 28.54
C ASN A 240 5.27 -5.60 27.78
N ASN A 241 4.68 -5.74 26.59
CA ASN A 241 4.16 -4.59 25.87
C ASN A 241 2.87 -4.09 26.52
N THR A 242 3.00 -3.09 27.39
CA THR A 242 1.87 -2.45 28.10
C THR A 242 1.43 -1.14 27.47
N ILE A 243 2.18 -0.61 26.51
CA ILE A 243 1.98 0.72 25.96
C ILE A 243 1.23 0.73 24.62
N ILE A 244 1.40 -0.31 23.79
CA ILE A 244 0.76 -0.40 22.47
C ILE A 244 -0.47 -1.32 22.57
N ARG A 245 -1.66 -0.75 22.42
CA ARG A 245 -2.93 -1.50 22.41
C ARG A 245 -3.39 -1.75 20.97
N LEU A 246 -2.73 -2.71 20.30
CA LEU A 246 -3.04 -3.09 18.92
C LEU A 246 -4.46 -3.66 18.80
N LYS A 247 -5.25 -3.10 17.88
CA LYS A 247 -6.64 -3.48 17.61
C LYS A 247 -6.85 -4.15 16.27
N GLY A 248 -6.03 -3.83 15.29
CA GLY A 248 -6.15 -4.42 13.97
C GLY A 248 -5.08 -3.94 13.01
N ILE A 249 -5.06 -4.61 11.86
CA ILE A 249 -4.21 -4.25 10.72
C ILE A 249 -5.04 -4.07 9.46
N MET A 250 -4.55 -3.25 8.52
CA MET A 250 -5.12 -3.07 7.19
C MET A 250 -4.00 -3.06 6.16
N ILE A 251 -4.18 -3.75 5.04
CA ILE A 251 -3.21 -3.76 3.94
C ILE A 251 -3.93 -3.49 2.62
N GLY A 252 -3.44 -2.53 1.83
CA GLY A 252 -3.98 -2.14 0.53
C GLY A 252 -3.07 -2.61 -0.61
N ASN A 253 -3.63 -3.28 -1.62
CA ASN A 253 -2.93 -3.71 -2.85
C ASN A 253 -1.53 -4.31 -2.56
N ALA A 254 -1.48 -5.21 -1.59
CA ALA A 254 -0.25 -5.61 -0.96
C ALA A 254 0.34 -6.90 -1.56
N VAL A 255 1.67 -7.04 -1.47
CA VAL A 255 2.35 -8.33 -1.68
C VAL A 255 2.14 -9.17 -0.42
N ILE A 256 1.60 -10.37 -0.58
CA ILE A 256 1.25 -11.30 0.52
C ILE A 256 1.95 -12.64 0.33
N ASN A 257 1.92 -13.16 -0.90
CA ASN A 257 2.51 -14.45 -1.22
C ASN A 257 2.95 -14.46 -2.69
N ASP A 258 4.26 -14.49 -2.91
CA ASP A 258 4.87 -14.41 -4.24
C ASP A 258 4.27 -15.39 -5.25
N ALA A 259 3.97 -16.63 -4.81
CA ALA A 259 3.44 -17.67 -5.68
C ALA A 259 2.04 -17.33 -6.21
N THR A 260 1.13 -16.93 -5.31
CA THR A 260 -0.24 -16.58 -5.70
C THR A 260 -0.31 -15.23 -6.38
N ASP A 261 0.49 -14.27 -5.93
CA ASP A 261 0.47 -12.90 -6.44
C ASP A 261 1.06 -12.86 -7.86
N SER A 262 2.15 -13.58 -8.12
CA SER A 262 2.74 -13.69 -9.47
C SER A 262 1.78 -14.35 -10.46
N ARG A 263 1.14 -15.45 -10.06
CA ARG A 263 0.14 -16.12 -10.90
C ARG A 263 -1.05 -15.20 -11.18
N GLY A 264 -1.60 -14.60 -10.12
CA GLY A 264 -2.75 -13.70 -10.21
C GLY A 264 -2.47 -12.48 -11.08
N MET A 265 -1.23 -11.97 -11.09
CA MET A 265 -0.82 -10.90 -11.99
C MET A 265 -0.95 -11.29 -13.46
N PHE A 266 -0.46 -12.48 -13.86
CA PHE A 266 -0.57 -12.92 -15.26
C PHE A 266 -2.02 -13.20 -15.67
N ASP A 267 -2.80 -13.81 -14.78
CA ASP A 267 -4.25 -13.98 -14.98
C ASP A 267 -4.94 -12.62 -15.13
N TYR A 268 -4.56 -11.62 -14.32
CA TYR A 268 -5.08 -10.25 -14.42
C TYR A 268 -4.75 -9.62 -15.77
N LEU A 269 -3.50 -9.73 -16.25
CA LEU A 269 -3.10 -9.19 -17.56
C LEU A 269 -3.93 -9.82 -18.70
N TRP A 270 -4.09 -11.14 -18.68
CA TRP A 270 -4.85 -11.85 -19.70
C TRP A 270 -6.33 -11.46 -19.70
N THR A 271 -6.97 -11.45 -18.52
CA THR A 271 -8.39 -11.10 -18.36
C THR A 271 -8.71 -9.65 -18.72
N HIS A 272 -7.69 -8.79 -18.78
CA HIS A 272 -7.80 -7.40 -19.24
C HIS A 272 -7.35 -7.22 -20.70
N ALA A 273 -7.20 -8.31 -21.45
CA ALA A 273 -6.80 -8.33 -22.86
C ALA A 273 -5.45 -7.63 -23.12
N LEU A 274 -4.52 -7.75 -22.16
CA LEU A 274 -3.19 -7.16 -22.26
C LEU A 274 -2.14 -8.16 -22.79
N ILE A 275 -2.40 -9.46 -22.69
CA ILE A 275 -1.53 -10.53 -23.21
C ILE A 275 -2.38 -11.56 -23.98
N SER A 276 -1.75 -12.35 -24.86
CA SER A 276 -2.48 -13.30 -25.70
C SER A 276 -2.81 -14.61 -24.98
N ASP A 277 -3.75 -15.37 -25.56
CA ASP A 277 -4.12 -16.71 -25.08
C ASP A 277 -2.90 -17.65 -25.09
N GLU A 278 -2.05 -17.56 -26.11
CA GLU A 278 -0.83 -18.37 -26.22
C GLU A 278 0.16 -18.07 -25.09
N THR A 279 0.31 -16.80 -24.70
CA THR A 279 1.20 -16.39 -23.61
C THR A 279 0.71 -16.95 -22.27
N ILE A 280 -0.57 -16.81 -21.95
CA ILE A 280 -1.09 -17.29 -20.66
C ILE A 280 -1.10 -18.83 -20.58
N ASP A 281 -1.43 -19.52 -21.69
CA ASP A 281 -1.39 -20.97 -21.78
C ASP A 281 0.05 -21.50 -21.55
N ALA A 282 1.04 -20.81 -22.13
CA ALA A 282 2.45 -21.14 -21.91
C ALA A 282 2.86 -20.92 -20.44
N ILE A 283 2.44 -19.83 -19.81
CA ILE A 283 2.71 -19.57 -18.39
C ILE A 283 2.09 -20.67 -17.52
N HIS A 284 0.81 -21.00 -17.71
CA HIS A 284 0.14 -22.02 -16.92
C HIS A 284 0.75 -23.41 -17.10
N LYS A 285 1.27 -23.70 -18.29
CA LYS A 285 1.85 -25.01 -18.62
C LYS A 285 3.29 -25.17 -18.16
N TYR A 286 4.12 -24.15 -18.33
CA TYR A 286 5.58 -24.25 -18.17
C TYR A 286 6.12 -23.58 -16.90
N CYS A 287 5.36 -22.70 -16.25
CA CYS A 287 5.83 -21.99 -15.05
C CYS A 287 5.41 -22.69 -13.75
N SER A 288 6.38 -22.84 -12.84
CA SER A 288 6.12 -23.29 -11.47
C SER A 288 6.29 -22.14 -10.49
N PHE A 289 5.19 -21.64 -9.93
CA PHE A 289 5.23 -20.57 -8.93
C PHE A 289 5.57 -21.05 -7.51
N SER A 290 5.91 -22.33 -7.32
CA SER A 290 6.24 -22.85 -5.98
C SER A 290 7.48 -22.15 -5.40
N PRO A 291 7.48 -21.76 -4.10
CA PRO A 291 8.68 -21.23 -3.44
C PRO A 291 9.88 -22.18 -3.45
N THR A 292 9.63 -23.48 -3.63
CA THR A 292 10.66 -24.53 -3.69
C THR A 292 11.09 -24.89 -5.11
N ALA A 293 10.55 -24.24 -6.14
CA ALA A 293 10.95 -24.47 -7.51
C ALA A 293 12.40 -23.99 -7.70
N THR A 294 13.31 -24.92 -7.98
CA THR A 294 14.75 -24.63 -8.11
C THR A 294 15.15 -24.23 -9.52
N ASN A 295 14.41 -24.68 -10.54
CA ASN A 295 14.62 -24.35 -11.95
C ASN A 295 13.29 -24.06 -12.63
N GLN A 296 13.23 -23.00 -13.44
CA GLN A 296 12.14 -22.75 -14.38
C GLN A 296 12.52 -23.30 -15.75
N GLU A 297 11.54 -23.80 -16.50
CA GLU A 297 11.76 -24.12 -17.91
C GLU A 297 12.09 -22.84 -18.70
N TYR A 298 12.96 -22.91 -19.70
CA TYR A 298 13.30 -21.73 -20.53
C TYR A 298 12.04 -21.08 -21.14
N ARG A 299 11.06 -21.91 -21.53
CA ARG A 299 9.77 -21.49 -22.07
C ARG A 299 8.94 -20.67 -21.10
N CYS A 300 9.09 -20.92 -19.79
CA CYS A 300 8.46 -20.07 -18.77
C CYS A 300 9.10 -18.68 -18.76
N GLY A 301 10.43 -18.62 -18.84
CA GLY A 301 11.17 -17.35 -18.91
C GLY A 301 10.72 -16.51 -20.11
N ASP A 302 10.62 -17.12 -21.28
CA ASP A 302 10.15 -16.47 -22.51
C ASP A 302 8.72 -15.94 -22.34
N ALA A 303 7.78 -16.79 -21.93
CA ALA A 303 6.38 -16.40 -21.76
C ALA A 303 6.18 -15.31 -20.68
N MET A 304 6.93 -15.37 -19.58
CA MET A 304 6.91 -14.32 -18.55
C MET A 304 7.52 -13.01 -19.06
N SER A 305 8.52 -13.07 -19.94
CA SER A 305 9.12 -11.90 -20.57
C SER A 305 8.12 -11.22 -21.49
N ASP A 306 7.47 -11.98 -22.38
CA ASP A 306 6.44 -11.49 -23.30
C ASP A 306 5.30 -10.81 -22.51
N ALA A 307 4.81 -11.46 -21.47
CA ALA A 307 3.74 -10.89 -20.64
C ALA A 307 4.15 -9.59 -19.92
N ARG A 308 5.43 -9.44 -19.57
CA ARG A 308 5.95 -8.26 -18.88
C ARG A 308 6.25 -7.10 -19.81
N GLU A 309 6.25 -7.29 -21.12
CA GLU A 309 6.43 -6.20 -22.08
C GLU A 309 5.33 -5.12 -21.92
N VAL A 310 4.11 -5.54 -21.56
CA VAL A 310 2.98 -4.66 -21.23
C VAL A 310 3.35 -3.62 -20.18
N CYS A 311 4.17 -4.00 -19.19
CA CYS A 311 4.59 -3.14 -18.09
C CYS A 311 5.51 -1.99 -18.55
N THR A 312 6.03 -2.03 -19.78
CA THR A 312 6.92 -0.99 -20.32
C THR A 312 6.16 0.17 -21.00
N VAL A 313 4.93 -0.10 -21.45
CA VAL A 313 4.11 0.87 -22.22
C VAL A 313 2.86 1.33 -21.47
N LEU A 314 2.53 0.71 -20.33
CA LEU A 314 1.40 1.06 -19.48
C LEU A 314 1.82 1.44 -18.07
N ASN A 315 0.96 2.21 -17.40
CA ASN A 315 1.06 2.40 -15.96
C ASN A 315 0.54 1.15 -15.23
N ILE A 316 1.44 0.32 -14.72
CA ILE A 316 1.06 -0.92 -14.02
C ILE A 316 0.27 -0.68 -12.73
N TYR A 317 0.37 0.51 -12.14
CA TYR A 317 -0.37 0.86 -10.92
C TYR A 317 -1.81 1.31 -11.23
N ASN A 318 -2.09 1.67 -12.49
CA ASN A 318 -3.43 1.96 -12.99
C ASN A 318 -3.45 1.88 -14.52
N ILE A 319 -3.89 0.73 -15.06
CA ILE A 319 -3.82 0.42 -16.50
C ILE A 319 -4.67 1.33 -17.39
N TYR A 320 -5.59 2.10 -16.81
CA TYR A 320 -6.43 3.07 -17.52
C TYR A 320 -5.94 4.51 -17.36
N ALA A 321 -4.95 4.76 -16.50
CA ALA A 321 -4.37 6.07 -16.32
C ALA A 321 -3.34 6.36 -17.42
N PRO A 322 -3.24 7.62 -17.88
CA PRO A 322 -2.18 8.02 -18.78
C PRO A 322 -0.82 7.91 -18.08
N LEU A 323 0.23 7.62 -18.85
CA LEU A 323 1.60 7.73 -18.38
C LEU A 323 1.94 9.18 -18.04
N CYS A 324 2.83 9.36 -17.05
CA CYS A 324 3.39 10.66 -16.75
C CYS A 324 4.49 10.98 -17.78
N SER A 325 4.23 11.92 -18.69
CA SER A 325 5.19 12.34 -19.74
C SER A 325 6.26 13.33 -19.25
N GLY A 326 6.42 13.50 -17.94
CA GLY A 326 7.31 14.48 -17.33
C GLY A 326 6.77 15.92 -17.34
N GLY A 327 7.05 16.68 -16.28
CA GLY A 327 6.74 18.10 -16.17
C GLY A 327 5.82 18.48 -14.99
N ILE A 328 6.09 19.66 -14.42
CA ILE A 328 5.18 20.39 -13.54
C ILE A 328 3.99 20.80 -14.42
N THR A 329 2.80 20.29 -14.12
CA THR A 329 1.58 20.76 -14.82
C THR A 329 1.23 22.15 -14.28
N ASN A 330 1.01 23.17 -15.11
CA ASN A 330 0.73 24.52 -14.61
C ASN A 330 -0.61 24.63 -13.86
N THR A 331 -1.49 23.64 -14.01
CA THR A 331 -2.80 23.57 -13.35
C THR A 331 -3.07 22.14 -12.89
N PRO A 332 -3.52 21.93 -11.64
CA PRO A 332 -3.99 20.63 -11.18
C PRO A 332 -5.06 20.10 -12.14
N LYS A 333 -4.97 18.82 -12.54
CA LYS A 333 -6.08 18.18 -13.24
C LYS A 333 -7.32 18.28 -12.34
N ARG A 334 -8.46 18.70 -12.90
CA ARG A 334 -9.74 18.70 -12.17
C ARG A 334 -9.95 17.33 -11.53
N LEU A 335 -10.33 17.33 -10.25
CA LEU A 335 -10.72 16.12 -9.53
C LEU A 335 -11.73 15.36 -10.40
N SER A 336 -11.42 14.12 -10.75
CA SER A 336 -12.30 13.23 -11.50
C SER A 336 -13.46 12.73 -10.63
N VAL A 337 -13.37 12.90 -9.32
CA VAL A 337 -14.38 12.52 -8.33
C VAL A 337 -15.03 13.80 -7.80
N ARG A 338 -16.31 13.98 -8.11
CA ARG A 338 -17.17 15.03 -7.53
C ARG A 338 -17.83 14.56 -6.25
#